data_AF-A0A7X6Q8Y5-F1
#
_entry.id   AF-A0A7X6Q8Y5-F1
#
_cell.length_a   1.000
_cell.length_b   1.000
_cell.length_c   1.000
_cell.angle_alpha   90.00
_cell.angle_beta   90.00
_cell.angle_gamma   90.00
#
_symmetry.space_group_name_H-M   'P 1'
#
loop_
_entity.id
_entity.type
_entity.pdbx_description
1 polymer ?
#
loop_
_entity_poly.entity_id
_entity_poly.type
_entity_poly.pdbx_seq_one_letter_code
_entity_poly.pdbx_strand_id
1 'polypeptide(L)' 'MLTGEYRNTIDEKGRILIPARLRQALGENTTLIITRAVDPCLWIMLPPFFENIRSKIMDGPGAMFDSNLRL' A
#
# COMPACT_ATOMS: atom_id res chain seq x y z
N MET A 1 -11.69 -9.69 11.15
CA MET A 1 -11.60 -8.72 10.03
C MET A 1 -10.78 -7.53 10.52
N LEU A 2 -9.69 -7.18 9.83
CA LEU A 2 -8.79 -6.09 10.19
C LEU A 2 -9.23 -4.80 9.47
N THR A 3 -10.30 -4.19 9.97
CA THR A 3 -10.91 -2.99 9.37
C THR A 3 -11.17 -1.95 10.45
N GLY A 4 -11.10 -0.67 10.07
CA GLY A 4 -11.41 0.46 10.95
C GLY A 4 -10.72 1.73 10.50
N GLU A 5 -11.24 2.86 10.99
CA GLU A 5 -10.65 4.18 10.78
C GLU A 5 -9.93 4.65 12.04
N TYR A 6 -8.74 5.21 11.86
CA TYR A 6 -7.90 5.68 12.95
C TYR A 6 -7.43 7.10 12.64
N ARG A 7 -7.76 8.04 13.53
CA ARG A 7 -7.22 9.40 13.45
C ARG A 7 -5.90 9.44 14.19
N ASN A 8 -4.81 9.65 13.45
CA ASN A 8 -3.48 9.84 14.01
C ASN A 8 -2.96 11.23 13.66
N THR A 9 -2.16 11.80 14.55
CA THR A 9 -1.38 12.99 14.27
C THR A 9 -0.04 12.60 13.67
N ILE A 10 0.51 13.47 12.83
CA ILE A 10 1.88 13.36 12.32
C ILE A 10 2.79 14.07 13.31
N ASP A 11 3.87 13.43 13.73
CA ASP A 11 4.83 14.07 14.62
C ASP A 11 5.75 15.06 13.89
N GLU A 12 6.57 15.80 14.63
CA GLU A 12 7.51 16.79 14.09
C GLU A 12 8.54 16.21 13.10
N LYS A 13 8.73 14.89 13.12
CA LYS A 13 9.65 14.17 12.23
C LYS A 13 8.95 13.52 11.05
N GLY A 14 7.66 13.80 10.85
CA GLY A 14 6.87 13.24 9.75
C GLY A 14 6.47 11.78 9.96
N ARG A 15 6.52 11.25 11.18
CA ARG A 15 6.17 9.85 11.48
C ARG A 15 4.70 9.74 11.88
N ILE A 16 4.11 8.60 11.53
CA ILE A 16 2.77 8.20 11.96
C ILE A 16 2.90 6.93 12.78
N LEU A 17 2.22 6.89 13.92
CA LEU A 17 2.15 5.70 14.75
C LEU A 17 1.13 4.71 14.16
N ILE A 18 1.56 3.49 13.85
CA ILE A 18 0.62 2.43 13.44
C ILE A 18 -0.26 2.07 14.65
N PRO A 19 -1.61 2.12 14.51
CA PRO A 19 -2.55 1.74 15.56
C PRO A 19 -2.31 0.31 16.05
N ALA A 20 -2.40 0.09 17.36
CA ALA A 20 -2.08 -1.20 17.98
C ALA A 20 -2.86 -2.38 17.37
N ARG A 21 -4.13 -2.18 17.02
CA ARG A 21 -4.98 -3.20 16.37
C ARG A 21 -4.46 -3.63 14.99
N LEU A 22 -3.84 -2.72 14.24
CA LEU A 22 -3.28 -3.02 12.92
C LEU A 22 -1.90 -3.69 13.02
N ARG A 23 -1.18 -3.54 14.13
CA ARG A 23 0.15 -4.14 14.30
C ARG A 23 0.12 -5.67 14.26
N GLN A 24 -0.98 -6.29 14.69
CA GLN A 24 -1.15 -7.75 14.57
C GLN A 24 -1.11 -8.22 13.10
N ALA A 25 -1.56 -7.38 12.16
CA ALA A 25 -1.54 -7.69 10.73
C ALA A 25 -0.15 -7.61 10.11
N LEU A 26 0.78 -6.90 10.75
CA LEU A 26 2.15 -6.76 10.26
C LEU A 26 2.94 -8.07 10.41
N GLY A 27 2.60 -8.88 11.42
CA GLY A 27 3.33 -10.11 11.73
C GLY A 27 4.82 -9.82 11.97
N GLU A 28 5.69 -10.56 11.29
CA GLU A 28 7.16 -10.37 11.35
C GLU A 28 7.68 -9.30 10.38
N ASN A 29 6.80 -8.68 9.58
CA ASN A 29 7.22 -7.67 8.61
C ASN A 29 7.59 -6.37 9.32
N THR A 30 8.85 -5.96 9.16
CA THR A 30 9.37 -4.68 9.65
C THR A 30 9.34 -3.58 8.60
N THR A 31 9.06 -3.94 7.35
CA THR A 31 9.08 -3.05 6.19
C THR A 31 7.69 -2.90 5.59
N LEU A 32 7.36 -1.66 5.21
CA LEU A 32 6.11 -1.31 4.54
C LEU A 32 6.43 -0.58 3.23
N ILE A 33 5.56 -0.79 2.24
CA ILE A 33 5.62 -0.08 0.96
C ILE A 33 4.58 1.03 0.98
N ILE A 34 5.00 2.25 0.63
CA ILE A 34 4.13 3.42 0.54
C ILE A 34 4.08 3.88 -0.92
N THR A 35 2.89 4.12 -1.44
CA THR A 35 2.67 4.64 -2.79
C THR A 35 1.66 5.79 -2.79
N ARG A 36 1.74 6.66 -3.80
CA ARG A 36 0.67 7.63 -4.06
C ARG A 36 -0.52 6.89 -4.68
N ALA A 37 -1.71 7.16 -4.16
CA ALA A 37 -2.95 6.59 -4.70
C ALA A 37 -3.54 7.47 -5.80
N VAL A 38 -4.70 7.06 -6.33
CA VAL A 38 -5.48 7.79 -7.34
C VAL A 38 -6.02 9.10 -6.76
N ASP A 39 -6.56 9.03 -5.56
CA ASP A 39 -6.98 10.19 -4.76
C ASP A 39 -5.77 10.85 -4.08
N PRO A 40 -5.89 12.06 -3.53
CA PRO A 40 -4.83 12.73 -2.77
C PRO A 40 -4.59 12.05 -1.41
N CYS A 41 -4.23 10.77 -1.44
CA CYS A 41 -3.92 9.94 -0.29
C CYS A 41 -2.74 9.01 -0.59
N LEU A 42 -2.24 8.39 0.48
CA LEU A 42 -1.16 7.42 0.42
C LEU A 42 -1.71 6.04 0.73
N TRP A 43 -1.28 5.05 -0.04
CA TRP A 43 -1.53 3.64 0.27
C TRP A 43 -0.30 3.05 0.95
N ILE A 44 -0.55 2.30 2.02
CA ILE A 44 0.47 1.58 2.79
C ILE A 44 0.14 0.09 2.69
N MET A 45 1.11 -0.70 2.28
CA MET A 45 0.94 -2.13 1.99
C MET A 45 2.12 -2.95 2.51
N LEU A 46 1.86 -4.22 2.80
CA LEU A 46 2.92 -5.19 3.03
C LEU A 46 3.63 -5.52 1.70
N PRO A 47 4.94 -5.79 1.70
CA PRO A 47 5.68 -6.11 0.49
C PRO A 47 5.09 -7.26 -0.36
N PRO A 48 4.64 -8.40 0.22
CA PRO A 48 4.04 -9.47 -0.57
C PRO A 48 2.76 -9.06 -1.29
N PHE A 49 1.96 -8.19 -0.64
CA PHE A 49 0.72 -7.69 -1.23
C PHE A 49 1.00 -6.69 -2.35
N PHE A 50 1.99 -5.82 -2.16
CA PHE A 50 2.43 -4.89 -3.20
C PHE A 50 2.88 -5.61 -4.47
N GLU A 51 3.72 -6.66 -4.36
CA GLU A 51 4.17 -7.41 -5.54
C GLU A 51 3.00 -8.10 -6.27
N ASN A 52 2.01 -8.61 -5.53
CA ASN A 52 0.80 -9.18 -6.14
C ASN A 52 0.01 -8.13 -6.94
N ILE A 53 -0.22 -6.96 -6.35
CA ILE A 53 -0.90 -5.85 -7.04
C ILE A 53 -0.09 -5.39 -8.25
N ARG A 54 1.21 -5.19 -8.07
CA ARG A 54 2.12 -4.73 -9.12
C ARG A 54 2.07 -5.65 -10.32
N SER A 55 2.18 -6.96 -10.11
CA SER A 55 2.15 -7.93 -11.22
C SER A 55 0.80 -7.90 -11.94
N LYS A 56 -0.32 -7.74 -11.24
CA LYS A 56 -1.64 -7.60 -11.90
C LYS A 56 -1.77 -6.32 -12.72
N ILE A 57 -1.20 -5.21 -12.24
CA ILE A 57 -1.30 -3.90 -12.91
C ILE A 57 -0.31 -3.79 -14.07
N MET A 58 0.89 -4.37 -13.96
CA MET A 58 1.95 -4.28 -14.96
C MET A 58 1.94 -5.43 -15.96
N ASP A 59 1.66 -6.66 -15.51
CA ASP A 59 1.81 -7.88 -16.30
C ASP A 59 0.46 -8.55 -16.62
N GLY A 60 -0.66 -7.98 -16.15
CA GLY A 60 -1.99 -8.50 -16.40
C GLY A 60 -2.45 -8.31 -17.87
N PRO A 61 -3.33 -9.18 -18.41
CA PRO A 61 -3.93 -8.96 -19.72
C PRO A 61 -4.73 -7.65 -19.73
N GLY A 62 -4.36 -6.69 -20.58
CA GLY A 62 -4.96 -5.35 -20.60
C GLY A 62 -4.37 -4.38 -19.56
N ALA A 63 -3.19 -4.68 -19.02
CA ALA A 63 -2.44 -3.81 -18.13
C ALA A 63 -2.29 -2.40 -18.73
N MET A 64 -2.52 -1.38 -17.90
CA MET A 64 -2.54 0.04 -18.28
C MET A 64 -1.21 0.52 -18.90
N PHE A 65 -0.13 -0.24 -18.70
CA PHE A 65 1.21 0.06 -19.18
C PHE A 65 1.79 -1.00 -20.11
N ASP A 66 0.99 -1.96 -20.59
CA ASP A 66 1.44 -2.93 -21.58
C ASP A 66 1.86 -2.20 -22.87
N SER A 67 3.17 -2.22 -23.15
CA SER A 67 3.75 -1.56 -24.32
C SER A 67 3.27 -2.16 -25.64
N ASN A 68 2.74 -3.39 -25.63
CA ASN A 68 2.19 -4.06 -26.81
C ASN A 68 0.74 -3.67 -27.09
N LEU A 69 0.07 -2.95 -26.18
CA LEU A 69 -1.32 -2.50 -26.28
C LEU A 69 -1.44 -0.99 -26.58
N ARG A 70 -0.32 -0.27 -26.70
CA ARG A 70 -0.31 1.12 -27.17
C ARG A 70 -0.39 1.14 -28.69
N LEU A 71 -1.60 1.44 -29.20
CA LEU A 71 -1.83 1.85 -30.59
C LEU A 71 -1.00 3.08 -30.96
#